data_AF-A0A085FCA7-F1
#
_entry.id   AF-A0A085FCA7-F1
#
_cell.length_a   1.000
_cell.length_b   1.000
_cell.length_c   1.000
_cell.angle_alpha   90.00
_cell.angle_beta   90.00
_cell.angle_gamma   90.00
#
_symmetry.space_group_name_H-M   'P 1'
#
loop_
_entity.id
_entity.type
_entity.pdbx_description
1 polymer ?
#
loop_
_entity_poly.entity_id
_entity_poly.type
_entity_poly.pdbx_seq_one_letter_code
_entity_poly.pdbx_strand_id
1 'polypeptide(L)'
;MLTAFGHRLTASVRRTDVVARLAGDEFVVLLDHLHDPCHDAAQVVDKILLAASQPYPEVAGRTEPGATIGMALHNPGDSADRLLSRADAAMYVAKNAGKNRAAYEREGQWVLRGN
;
A
#
# COMPACT_ATOMS: atom_id res chain seq x y z
N MET A 1 7.97 3.26 16.02
CA MET A 1 7.89 2.81 14.61
C MET A 1 6.56 3.13 13.96
N LEU A 2 5.42 2.57 14.42
CA LEU A 2 4.12 2.73 13.75
C LEU A 2 3.63 4.18 13.61
N THR A 3 3.85 5.03 14.63
CA THR A 3 3.56 6.47 14.52
C THR A 3 4.36 7.13 13.40
N ALA A 4 5.67 6.86 13.32
CA ALA A 4 6.53 7.37 12.27
C ALA A 4 6.13 6.84 10.88
N PHE A 5 5.71 5.57 10.78
CA PHE A 5 5.19 5.01 9.54
C PHE A 5 3.89 5.71 9.11
N GLY A 6 2.97 5.96 10.04
CA GLY A 6 1.76 6.74 9.77
C GLY A 6 2.07 8.13 9.21
N HIS A 7 3.04 8.85 9.79
CA HIS A 7 3.49 10.14 9.25
C HIS A 7 4.10 10.03 7.85
N ARG A 8 4.89 8.99 7.58
CA ARG A 8 5.45 8.74 6.25
C ARG A 8 4.35 8.44 5.23
N LEU A 9 3.36 7.62 5.58
CA LEU A 9 2.21 7.32 4.74
C LEU A 9 1.45 8.61 4.37
N THR A 10 1.14 9.45 5.36
CA THR A 10 0.47 10.74 5.12
C THR A 10 1.30 11.67 4.22
N ALA A 11 2.63 11.65 4.34
CA ALA A 11 3.50 12.44 3.47
C ALA A 11 3.66 11.86 2.05
N SER A 12 3.37 10.57 1.84
CA SER A 12 3.45 9.90 0.53
C SER A 12 2.23 10.14 -0.36
N VAL A 13 1.15 10.69 0.18
CA VAL A 13 -0.15 10.85 -0.50
C VAL A 13 -0.55 12.33 -0.61
N ARG A 14 -1.56 12.63 -1.43
CA ARG A 14 -2.11 13.98 -1.56
C ARG A 14 -2.99 14.32 -0.36
N ARG A 15 -3.23 15.61 -0.13
CA ARG A 15 -4.16 16.08 0.93
C ARG A 15 -5.60 15.58 0.77
N THR A 16 -6.00 15.22 -0.45
CA THR A 16 -7.34 14.70 -0.77
C THR A 16 -7.46 13.20 -0.55
N ASP A 17 -6.32 12.49 -0.44
CA ASP A 17 -6.29 11.06 -0.19
C ASP A 17 -6.50 10.79 1.31
N VAL A 18 -7.03 9.61 1.64
CA VAL A 18 -7.28 9.22 3.03
C VAL A 18 -6.25 8.19 3.47
N VAL A 19 -5.66 8.41 4.65
CA VAL A 19 -4.83 7.42 5.34
C VAL A 19 -5.55 7.03 6.63
N ALA A 20 -5.82 5.73 6.78
CA ALA A 20 -6.44 5.17 7.96
C ALA A 20 -5.60 4.03 8.53
N ARG A 21 -5.61 3.89 9.86
CA ARG A 21 -5.08 2.70 10.54
C ARG A 21 -6.27 1.85 10.95
N LEU A 22 -6.37 0.64 10.40
CA LEU A 22 -7.50 -0.26 10.68
C LEU A 22 -7.31 -0.97 12.03
N ALA A 23 -6.15 -1.59 12.21
CA ALA A 23 -5.79 -2.33 13.42
C ALA A 23 -4.26 -2.46 13.48
N GLY A 24 -3.69 -2.78 14.64
CA GLY A 24 -2.29 -3.23 14.75
C GLY A 24 -1.30 -2.43 13.89
N ASP A 25 -0.65 -3.11 12.96
CA ASP A 25 0.26 -2.56 11.94
C ASP A 25 -0.39 -2.43 10.54
N GLU A 26 -1.71 -2.56 10.45
CA GLU A 26 -2.49 -2.50 9.21
C GLU A 26 -2.97 -1.08 8.92
N PHE A 27 -2.63 -0.60 7.73
CA PHE A 27 -3.00 0.70 7.22
C PHE A 27 -3.72 0.56 5.88
N VAL A 28 -4.69 1.44 5.65
CA VAL A 28 -5.37 1.61 4.37
C VAL A 28 -5.12 3.01 3.85
N VAL A 29 -4.85 3.07 2.55
CA VAL A 29 -4.78 4.32 1.79
C VAL A 29 -5.86 4.29 0.74
N LEU A 30 -6.79 5.25 0.78
CA LEU A 30 -7.79 5.46 -0.24
C LEU A 30 -7.35 6.63 -1.13
N LEU A 31 -7.12 6.33 -2.39
CA LEU A 31 -6.78 7.31 -3.41
C LEU A 31 -8.04 7.69 -4.18
N ASP A 32 -8.25 8.99 -4.38
CA ASP A 32 -9.43 9.50 -5.04
C ASP A 32 -9.04 10.43 -6.21
N HIS A 33 -9.95 10.63 -7.16
CA HIS A 33 -9.77 11.49 -8.33
C HIS A 33 -8.50 11.17 -9.16
N LEU A 34 -8.26 9.87 -9.40
CA LEU A 34 -7.17 9.42 -10.26
C LEU A 34 -7.51 9.65 -11.74
N HIS A 35 -6.54 10.12 -12.54
CA HIS A 35 -6.74 10.37 -13.98
C HIS A 35 -6.45 9.11 -14.79
N ASP A 36 -5.33 8.45 -14.49
CA ASP A 36 -5.03 7.09 -14.91
C ASP A 36 -4.98 6.22 -13.64
N PRO A 37 -6.09 5.57 -13.25
CA PRO A 37 -6.19 4.90 -11.95
C PRO A 37 -5.08 3.87 -11.71
N CYS A 38 -4.72 3.08 -12.71
CA CYS A 38 -3.68 2.07 -12.56
C CYS A 38 -2.30 2.72 -12.43
N HIS A 39 -1.97 3.67 -13.32
CA HIS A 39 -0.66 4.31 -13.30
C HIS A 39 -0.46 5.18 -12.05
N ASP A 40 -1.43 6.04 -11.73
CA ASP A 40 -1.36 6.98 -10.62
C ASP A 40 -1.28 6.25 -9.28
N ALA A 41 -2.11 5.22 -9.07
CA ALA A 41 -2.06 4.42 -7.85
C ALA A 41 -0.72 3.68 -7.71
N ALA A 42 -0.19 3.15 -8.82
CA ALA A 42 1.11 2.48 -8.84
C ALA A 42 2.26 3.43 -8.44
N GLN A 43 2.23 4.70 -8.88
CA GLN A 43 3.21 5.70 -8.44
C GLN A 43 3.14 5.99 -6.93
N VAL A 44 1.93 6.06 -6.36
CA VAL A 44 1.76 6.26 -4.93
C VAL A 44 2.26 5.05 -4.14
N VAL A 45 1.97 3.84 -4.63
CA VAL A 45 2.50 2.60 -4.04
C VAL A 45 4.03 2.60 -4.01
N ASP A 46 4.70 3.01 -5.09
CA ASP A 46 6.17 3.09 -5.13
C ASP A 46 6.72 4.08 -4.09
N LYS A 47 6.07 5.24 -3.94
CA LYS A 47 6.45 6.24 -2.92
C LYS A 47 6.30 5.67 -1.51
N ILE A 48 5.22 4.94 -1.25
CA ILE A 48 4.96 4.32 0.05
C ILE A 48 6.01 3.23 0.34
N LEU A 49 6.30 2.34 -0.63
CA LEU A 49 7.34 1.31 -0.47
C LEU A 49 8.69 1.95 -0.14
N LEU A 50 9.10 2.97 -0.89
CA LEU A 50 10.35 3.68 -0.66
C LEU A 50 10.40 4.31 0.75
N ALA A 51 9.31 4.95 1.18
CA ALA A 51 9.21 5.57 2.49
C ALA A 51 9.20 4.53 3.63
N ALA A 52 8.53 3.39 3.42
CA ALA A 52 8.48 2.29 4.36
C ALA A 52 9.85 1.67 4.61
N SER A 53 10.68 1.55 3.56
CA SER A 53 12.04 1.00 3.64
C SER A 53 13.09 1.96 4.22
N GLN A 54 12.76 3.23 4.48
CA GLN A 54 13.72 4.13 5.12
C GLN A 54 13.98 3.72 6.58
N PRO A 55 15.23 3.80 7.09
CA PRO A 55 15.54 3.52 8.48
C PRO A 55 14.68 4.35 9.44
N TYR A 56 14.32 3.80 10.61
CA TYR A 56 13.65 4.53 11.69
C TYR A 56 14.67 4.85 12.79
N PRO A 57 15.22 6.08 12.87
CA PRO A 57 16.30 6.43 13.80
C PRO A 57 15.91 6.23 15.28
N GLU A 58 14.63 6.41 15.57
CA GLU A 58 14.00 6.26 16.89
C GLU A 58 13.92 4.79 17.37
N VAL A 59 14.24 3.82 16.51
CA VAL A 59 14.10 2.38 16.79
C VAL A 59 15.50 1.76 16.85
N ALA A 60 15.94 1.41 18.05
CA ALA A 60 17.21 0.70 18.25
C ALA A 60 17.08 -0.77 17.80
N GLY A 61 17.90 -1.20 16.84
CA GLY A 61 17.95 -2.59 16.37
C GLY A 61 18.28 -2.75 14.88
N ARG A 62 18.46 -4.00 14.43
CA ARG A 62 18.70 -4.39 13.03
C ARG A 62 17.42 -4.90 12.34
N THR A 63 16.29 -4.25 12.55
CA THR A 63 15.09 -4.56 11.76
C THR A 63 15.20 -3.84 10.42
N GLU A 64 15.14 -4.60 9.33
CA GLU A 64 14.96 -4.03 7.98
C GLU A 64 13.50 -3.59 7.86
N PRO A 65 13.23 -2.27 7.85
CA PRO A 65 11.86 -1.80 7.74
C PRO A 65 11.34 -2.02 6.33
N GLY A 66 10.05 -2.25 6.21
CA GLY A 66 9.40 -2.45 4.92
C GLY A 66 7.89 -2.56 5.06
N ALA A 67 7.19 -2.50 3.94
CA ALA A 67 5.75 -2.68 3.88
C ALA A 67 5.39 -3.69 2.79
N THR A 68 4.38 -4.51 3.07
CA THR A 68 3.76 -5.33 2.04
C THR A 68 2.41 -4.73 1.70
N ILE A 69 2.16 -4.45 0.43
CA ILE A 69 1.01 -3.66 -0.02
C ILE A 69 0.17 -4.48 -1.00
N GLY A 70 -1.14 -4.48 -0.78
CA GLY A 70 -2.10 -4.91 -1.78
C GLY A 70 -2.82 -3.70 -2.36
N MET A 71 -2.89 -3.62 -3.69
CA MET A 71 -3.61 -2.56 -4.39
C MET A 71 -4.75 -3.15 -5.21
N ALA A 72 -5.91 -2.50 -5.16
CA ALA A 72 -7.06 -2.80 -5.99
C ALA A 72 -7.70 -1.51 -6.50
N LEU A 73 -8.18 -1.54 -7.74
CA LEU A 73 -8.95 -0.44 -8.33
C LEU A 73 -10.44 -0.68 -8.10
N HIS A 74 -11.16 0.36 -7.71
CA HIS A 74 -12.61 0.34 -7.62
C HIS A 74 -13.23 0.16 -9.01
N ASN A 75 -14.10 -0.83 -9.15
CA ASN A 75 -14.90 -1.01 -10.36
C ASN A 75 -16.33 -0.50 -10.14
N PRO A 76 -17.03 -0.05 -11.20
CA PRO A 76 -18.44 0.31 -11.10
C PRO A 76 -19.26 -0.80 -10.42
N GLY A 77 -19.95 -0.45 -9.34
CA GLY A 77 -20.77 -1.38 -8.55
C GLY A 77 -20.03 -2.17 -7.47
N ASP A 78 -18.72 -1.99 -7.28
CA ASP A 78 -18.02 -2.58 -6.14
C ASP A 78 -18.47 -1.93 -4.82
N SER A 79 -18.75 -2.78 -3.82
CA SER A 79 -18.87 -2.37 -2.43
C SER A 79 -17.48 -2.13 -1.83
N ALA A 80 -17.43 -1.36 -0.73
CA ALA A 80 -16.20 -1.16 0.04
C ALA A 80 -15.57 -2.50 0.46
N ASP A 81 -16.37 -3.44 0.95
CA ASP A 81 -15.89 -4.77 1.38
C ASP A 81 -15.27 -5.56 0.23
N ARG A 82 -15.87 -5.49 -0.98
CA ARG A 82 -15.33 -6.18 -2.16
C ARG A 82 -14.01 -5.57 -2.61
N LEU A 83 -13.90 -4.24 -2.57
CA LEU A 83 -12.66 -3.53 -2.90
C LEU A 83 -11.54 -3.90 -1.91
N LEU A 84 -11.83 -3.86 -0.60
CA LEU A 84 -10.88 -4.25 0.45
C LEU A 84 -10.47 -5.71 0.31
N SER A 85 -11.42 -6.62 0.08
CA SER A 85 -11.12 -8.05 -0.10
C SER A 85 -10.18 -8.31 -1.28
N ARG A 86 -10.33 -7.58 -2.39
CA ARG A 86 -9.40 -7.65 -3.54
C ARG A 86 -8.02 -7.09 -3.21
N ALA A 87 -7.95 -6.00 -2.47
CA ALA A 87 -6.68 -5.45 -1.98
C ALA A 87 -5.98 -6.45 -1.05
N ASP A 88 -6.70 -7.08 -0.12
CA ASP A 88 -6.14 -8.10 0.77
C ASP A 88 -5.62 -9.33 0.03
N ALA A 89 -6.36 -9.81 -0.98
CA ALA A 89 -5.91 -10.90 -1.85
C ALA A 89 -4.59 -10.54 -2.55
N ALA A 90 -4.48 -9.32 -3.07
CA ALA A 90 -3.25 -8.81 -3.67
C ALA A 90 -2.11 -8.71 -2.64
N MET A 91 -2.39 -8.21 -1.43
CA MET A 91 -1.41 -8.16 -0.35
C MET A 91 -0.89 -9.56 0.01
N TYR A 92 -1.76 -10.57 0.01
CA TYR A 92 -1.37 -11.95 0.26
C TYR A 92 -0.41 -12.49 -0.83
N VAL A 93 -0.68 -12.18 -2.10
CA VAL A 93 0.24 -12.49 -3.21
C VAL A 93 1.60 -11.83 -3.00
N ALA A 94 1.61 -10.54 -2.62
CA ALA A 94 2.83 -9.81 -2.31
C ALA A 94 3.59 -10.44 -1.12
N LYS A 95 2.89 -10.87 -0.06
CA LYS A 95 3.49 -11.55 1.11
C LYS A 95 4.20 -12.84 0.69
N ASN A 96 3.57 -13.64 -0.17
CA ASN A 96 4.11 -14.93 -0.62
C ASN A 96 5.29 -14.79 -1.61
N ALA A 97 5.34 -13.70 -2.36
CA ALA A 97 6.43 -13.45 -3.31
C ALA A 97 7.71 -12.89 -2.65
N GLY A 98 7.71 -12.70 -1.32
CA GLY A 98 8.77 -12.03 -0.57
C GLY A 98 8.27 -10.68 -0.07
N LYS A 99 8.38 -10.39 1.23
CA LYS A 99 7.87 -9.15 1.83
C LYS A 99 8.53 -7.89 1.21
N ASN A 100 8.13 -6.71 1.67
CA ASN A 100 8.67 -5.42 1.19
C ASN A 100 8.38 -5.13 -0.29
N ARG A 101 7.16 -5.46 -0.73
CA ARG A 101 6.70 -5.30 -2.10
C ARG A 101 5.19 -5.09 -2.16
N ALA A 102 4.71 -4.74 -3.33
CA ALA A 102 3.30 -4.61 -3.63
C ALA A 102 2.84 -5.64 -4.66
N ALA A 103 1.55 -5.96 -4.64
CA ALA A 103 0.91 -6.63 -5.76
C ALA A 103 -0.45 -6.02 -6.07
N TYR A 104 -0.90 -6.24 -7.30
CA TYR A 104 -2.22 -5.88 -7.78
C TYR A 104 -2.62 -6.78 -8.95
N GLU A 105 -3.91 -6.83 -9.22
CA GLU A 105 -4.45 -7.56 -10.37
C GLU A 105 -4.58 -6.62 -11.57
N ARG A 106 -4.13 -7.08 -12.73
CA ARG A 106 -4.35 -6.43 -14.03
C ARG A 106 -4.70 -7.50 -15.06
N GLU A 107 -5.83 -7.34 -15.73
CA GLU A 107 -6.25 -8.24 -16.82
C GLU A 107 -6.26 -9.74 -16.42
N GLY A 108 -6.65 -10.04 -15.18
CA GLY A 108 -6.69 -11.40 -14.64
C GLY A 108 -5.34 -11.97 -14.22
N GLN A 109 -4.28 -11.17 -14.23
CA GLN A 109 -2.93 -11.56 -13.83
C GLN A 109 -2.43 -10.75 -12.64
N TRP A 110 -1.66 -11.40 -11.77
CA TRP A 110 -0.98 -10.73 -10.67
C TRP A 110 0.27 -10.02 -11.16
N VAL A 111 0.38 -8.73 -10.84
CA VAL A 111 1.56 -7.91 -11.09
C VAL A 111 2.23 -7.61 -9.76
N LEU A 112 3.53 -7.87 -9.66
CA LEU A 112 4.36 -7.52 -8.51
C LEU A 112 5.09 -6.20 -8.76
N ARG A 113 5.27 -5.38 -7.71
CA ARG A 113 6.07 -4.15 -7.73
C ARG A 113 6.91 -4.02 -6.46
N GLY A 114 8.02 -3.30 -6.50
CA GLY A 114 9.00 -3.30 -5.42
C GLY A 114 10.04 -4.40 -5.59
N ASN A 115 10.99 -4.46 -4.66
CA ASN A 115 12.24 -5.23 -4.77
C ASN A 115 12.04 -6.70 -5.17
#